data_AF-A0A173SDH5-F1
#
_entry.id   AF-A0A173SDH5-F1
#
_cell.length_a   1.000
_cell.length_b   1.000
_cell.length_c   1.000
_cell.angle_alpha   90.00
_cell.angle_beta   90.00
_cell.angle_gamma   90.00
#
_symmetry.space_group_name_H-M   'P 1'
#
loop_
_entity.id
_entity.type
_entity.pdbx_description
1 polymer ?
#
loop_
_entity_poly.entity_id
_entity_poly.type
_entity_poly.pdbx_seq_one_letter_code
_entity_poly.pdbx_strand_id
1 'polypeptide(L)'
;MQKEKKPSEIIQEFLEFLKYCDKEYKDCVTQVYKYDKMNQDYLHDIEFAHDYDERCKLATQIHKQRNDRRAMKDRVEFVEKVAKFCADRQNKQFIDRIKSLLEQQERAEQYVLSERHYNRRGEIANDTN
;
A
#
# COMPACT_ATOMS: atom_id res chain seq x y z
N MET A 1 15.33 -25.96 0.48
CA MET A 1 14.02 -25.94 1.16
C MET A 1 13.54 -24.49 1.18
N GLN A 2 12.39 -24.19 0.58
CA GLN A 2 11.72 -22.92 0.87
C GLN A 2 11.41 -22.93 2.36
N LYS A 3 11.86 -21.93 3.12
CA LYS A 3 11.37 -21.72 4.48
C LYS A 3 9.86 -21.51 4.36
N GLU A 4 9.07 -22.37 5.00
CA GLU A 4 7.65 -22.11 5.16
C GLU A 4 7.51 -20.76 5.86
N LYS A 5 6.78 -19.84 5.22
CA LYS A 5 6.51 -18.53 5.81
C LYS A 5 5.68 -18.75 7.06
N LYS A 6 6.03 -18.03 8.13
CA LYS A 6 5.22 -18.06 9.34
C LYS A 6 3.84 -17.45 9.07
N PRO A 7 2.79 -17.87 9.78
CA PRO A 7 1.49 -17.23 9.68
C PRO A 7 1.55 -15.70 9.90
N SER A 8 2.37 -15.22 10.84
CA SER A 8 2.60 -13.77 11.04
C SER A 8 3.15 -13.07 9.79
N GLU A 9 4.15 -13.66 9.13
CA GLU A 9 4.77 -13.12 7.91
C GLU A 9 3.74 -12.99 6.77
N ILE A 10 2.86 -13.98 6.60
CA ILE A 10 1.80 -13.94 5.58
C ILE A 10 0.77 -12.83 5.89
N ILE A 11 0.36 -12.71 7.15
CA ILE A 11 -0.58 -11.66 7.57
C ILE A 11 0.05 -10.28 7.38
N GLN A 12 1.33 -10.13 7.71
CA GLN A 12 2.08 -8.90 7.51
C GLN A 12 2.15 -8.53 6.03
N GLU A 13 2.54 -9.46 5.15
CA GLU A 13 2.60 -9.24 3.70
C GLU A 13 1.25 -8.79 3.13
N PHE A 14 0.16 -9.41 3.58
CA PHE A 14 -1.19 -8.99 3.18
C PHE A 14 -1.50 -7.56 3.62
N LEU A 15 -1.21 -7.19 4.87
CA LEU A 15 -1.43 -5.83 5.37
C LEU A 15 -0.55 -4.79 4.65
N GLU A 16 0.69 -5.14 4.31
CA GLU A 16 1.59 -4.30 3.53
C GLU A 16 1.09 -4.10 2.10
N PHE A 17 0.56 -5.14 1.46
CA PHE A 17 -0.08 -5.04 0.16
C PHE A 17 -1.28 -4.08 0.17
N LEU A 18 -2.13 -4.13 1.19
CA LEU A 18 -3.26 -3.21 1.33
C LEU A 18 -2.79 -1.75 1.48
N LYS A 19 -1.75 -1.52 2.30
CA LYS A 19 -1.13 -0.19 2.47
C LYS A 19 -0.51 0.31 1.16
N TYR A 20 0.18 -0.57 0.44
CA TYR A 20 0.77 -0.24 -0.86
C TYR A 20 -0.30 0.21 -1.85
N CYS A 21 -1.40 -0.54 -1.97
CA CYS A 21 -2.49 -0.19 -2.88
C CYS A 21 -3.13 1.17 -2.55
N ASP A 22 -3.36 1.47 -1.27
CA ASP A 22 -3.90 2.77 -0.84
C ASP A 22 -2.94 3.92 -1.13
N LYS A 23 -1.63 3.72 -0.89
CA LYS A 23 -0.61 4.73 -1.18
C LYS A 23 -0.46 4.96 -2.69
N GLU A 24 -0.27 3.90 -3.47
CA GLU A 24 -0.12 3.97 -4.92
C GLU A 24 -1.34 4.64 -5.57
N TYR A 25 -2.54 4.33 -5.10
CA TYR A 25 -3.78 4.97 -5.56
C TYR A 25 -3.74 6.48 -5.33
N LYS A 26 -3.42 6.94 -4.12
CA LYS A 26 -3.34 8.36 -3.78
C LYS A 26 -2.29 9.08 -4.62
N ASP A 27 -1.09 8.52 -4.70
CA ASP A 27 0.01 9.09 -5.46
C ASP A 27 -0.35 9.22 -6.96
N CYS A 28 -0.89 8.16 -7.57
CA CYS A 28 -1.27 8.17 -8.98
C CYS A 28 -2.44 9.13 -9.26
N VAL A 29 -3.46 9.19 -8.40
CA VAL A 29 -4.59 10.13 -8.55
C VAL A 29 -4.09 11.58 -8.46
N THR A 30 -3.21 11.88 -7.51
CA THR A 30 -2.60 13.22 -7.39
C THR A 30 -1.81 13.59 -8.64
N GLN A 31 -1.07 12.63 -9.23
CA GLN A 31 -0.31 12.87 -10.45
C GLN A 31 -1.21 13.06 -11.67
N VAL A 32 -2.28 12.28 -11.82
CA VAL A 32 -3.28 12.47 -12.88
C VAL A 32 -3.88 13.88 -12.78
N TYR A 33 -4.24 14.31 -11.57
CA TYR A 33 -4.79 15.66 -11.35
C TYR A 33 -3.78 16.77 -11.68
N LYS A 34 -2.50 16.58 -11.32
CA LYS A 34 -1.42 17.50 -11.71
C LYS A 34 -1.30 17.62 -13.22
N TYR A 35 -1.31 16.49 -13.92
CA TYR A 35 -1.28 16.48 -15.39
C TYR A 35 -2.53 17.12 -16.00
N ASP A 36 -3.70 16.95 -15.42
CA ASP A 36 -4.91 17.62 -15.88
C ASP A 36 -4.83 19.15 -15.74
N LYS A 37 -4.19 19.66 -14.67
CA LYS A 37 -3.91 21.10 -14.52
C LYS A 37 -2.94 21.62 -15.57
N MET A 38 -1.82 20.92 -15.77
CA MET A 38 -0.81 21.31 -16.76
C MET A 38 -1.36 21.39 -18.18
N ASN A 39 -2.47 20.72 -18.48
CA ASN A 39 -3.11 20.81 -19.78
C ASN A 39 -3.61 22.23 -20.08
N GLN A 40 -4.08 22.97 -19.07
CA GLN A 40 -4.46 24.38 -19.26
C GLN A 40 -3.23 25.25 -19.55
N ASP A 41 -2.14 25.02 -18.81
CA ASP A 41 -0.87 25.73 -19.03
C ASP A 41 -0.37 25.52 -20.47
N TYR A 42 -0.39 24.29 -20.97
CA TYR A 42 0.01 24.00 -22.34
C TYR A 42 -0.89 24.62 -23.41
N LEU A 43 -2.20 24.77 -23.13
CA LEU A 43 -3.10 25.47 -24.05
C LEU A 43 -2.74 26.96 -24.13
N HIS A 44 -2.45 27.59 -23.00
CA HIS A 44 -1.95 28.96 -22.96
C HIS A 44 -0.58 29.08 -23.65
N ASP A 45 0.34 28.17 -23.38
CA ASP A 45 1.67 28.19 -24.03
C ASP A 45 1.55 28.12 -25.56
N ILE A 46 0.61 27.34 -26.10
CA ILE A 46 0.33 27.28 -27.53
C ILE A 46 -0.28 28.60 -28.04
N GLU A 47 -1.21 29.20 -27.29
CA GLU A 47 -1.85 30.48 -27.64
C GLU A 47 -0.82 31.62 -27.76
N PHE A 48 0.19 31.62 -26.88
CA PHE A 48 1.25 32.64 -26.85
C PHE A 48 2.49 32.30 -27.68
N ALA A 49 2.55 31.13 -28.33
CA ALA A 49 3.71 30.73 -29.14
C ALA A 49 3.80 31.54 -30.44
N HIS A 50 4.96 32.15 -30.68
CA HIS A 50 5.15 33.13 -31.74
C HIS A 50 5.37 32.47 -33.11
N ASP A 51 6.08 31.34 -33.12
CA ASP A 51 6.50 30.67 -34.34
C ASP A 51 6.10 29.19 -34.38
N TYR A 52 6.36 28.56 -35.54
CA TYR A 52 6.07 27.15 -35.75
C TYR A 52 6.92 26.24 -34.86
N ASP A 53 8.19 26.59 -34.65
CA ASP A 53 9.15 25.75 -33.94
C ASP A 53 8.83 25.67 -32.45
N GLU A 54 8.39 26.78 -31.83
CA GLU A 54 7.88 26.82 -30.46
C GLU A 54 6.64 25.93 -30.31
N ARG A 55 5.67 26.03 -31.23
CA ARG A 55 4.48 25.16 -31.23
C ARG A 55 4.84 23.69 -31.40
N CYS A 56 5.83 23.36 -32.24
CA CYS A 56 6.29 21.99 -32.45
C CYS A 56 6.95 21.39 -31.19
N LYS A 57 7.78 22.18 -30.48
CA LYS A 57 8.37 21.79 -29.19
C LYS A 57 7.29 21.55 -28.13
N LEU A 58 6.32 22.47 -28.03
CA LEU A 58 5.19 22.34 -27.10
C LEU A 58 4.36 21.08 -27.40
N ALA A 59 4.06 20.81 -28.67
CA ALA A 59 3.34 19.60 -29.07
C ALA A 59 4.05 18.31 -28.63
N THR A 60 5.39 18.28 -28.70
CA THR A 60 6.20 17.15 -28.22
C THR A 60 6.10 16.98 -26.70
N GLN A 61 6.13 18.08 -25.95
CA GLN A 61 5.98 18.06 -24.49
C GLN A 61 4.59 17.60 -24.08
N ILE A 62 3.53 18.11 -24.73
CA ILE A 62 2.15 17.67 -24.53
C ILE A 62 2.03 16.17 -24.80
N HIS A 63 2.59 15.68 -25.91
CA HIS A 63 2.54 14.26 -26.24
C HIS A 63 3.13 13.39 -25.12
N LYS A 64 4.35 13.73 -24.65
CA LYS A 64 4.99 13.02 -23.54
C LYS A 64 4.13 13.06 -22.29
N GLN A 65 3.64 14.24 -21.93
CA GLN A 65 2.79 14.43 -20.76
C GLN A 65 1.51 13.59 -20.83
N ARG A 66 0.87 13.50 -22.01
CA ARG A 66 -0.34 12.70 -22.20
C ARG A 66 -0.07 11.21 -22.04
N ASN A 67 1.10 10.75 -22.46
CA ASN A 67 1.52 9.36 -22.25
C ASN A 67 1.79 9.08 -20.76
N ASP A 68 2.52 9.98 -20.08
CA ASP A 68 2.79 9.85 -18.64
C ASP A 68 1.48 9.85 -17.83
N ARG A 69 0.54 10.75 -18.17
CA ARG A 69 -0.80 10.79 -17.57
C ARG A 69 -1.56 9.49 -17.80
N ARG A 70 -1.50 8.92 -19.01
CA ARG A 70 -2.17 7.64 -19.32
C ARG A 70 -1.59 6.51 -18.47
N ALA A 71 -0.26 6.42 -18.37
CA ALA A 71 0.39 5.44 -17.52
C ALA A 71 -0.03 5.57 -16.04
N MET A 72 -0.12 6.80 -15.51
CA MET A 72 -0.63 7.02 -14.14
C MET A 72 -2.10 6.62 -13.99
N LYS A 73 -2.94 6.93 -14.98
CA LYS A 73 -4.36 6.53 -14.96
C LYS A 73 -4.51 5.01 -14.99
N ASP A 74 -3.74 4.32 -15.83
CA ASP A 74 -3.76 2.87 -15.90
C ASP A 74 -3.37 2.28 -14.53
N ARG A 75 -2.35 2.84 -13.86
CA ARG A 75 -1.98 2.46 -12.49
C ARG A 75 -3.10 2.69 -11.47
N VAL A 76 -3.83 3.81 -11.56
CA VAL A 76 -5.02 4.04 -10.73
C VAL A 76 -6.00 2.88 -10.91
N GLU A 77 -6.32 2.49 -12.15
CA GLU A 77 -7.29 1.42 -12.41
C GLU A 77 -6.86 0.06 -11.82
N PHE A 78 -5.56 -0.22 -11.77
CA PHE A 78 -5.03 -1.45 -11.15
C PHE A 78 -5.23 -1.51 -9.63
N VAL A 79 -5.11 -0.38 -8.92
CA VAL A 79 -5.09 -0.35 -7.45
C VAL A 79 -6.36 0.22 -6.82
N GLU A 80 -7.20 0.88 -7.61
CA GLU A 80 -8.39 1.61 -7.16
C GLU A 80 -9.39 0.75 -6.40
N LYS A 81 -9.69 -0.46 -6.90
CA LYS A 81 -10.68 -1.34 -6.25
C LYS A 81 -10.24 -1.74 -4.84
N VAL A 82 -8.95 -2.06 -4.68
CA VAL A 82 -8.36 -2.41 -3.39
C VAL A 82 -8.30 -1.19 -2.47
N ALA A 83 -7.85 -0.04 -2.97
CA ALA A 83 -7.80 1.20 -2.20
C ALA A 83 -9.19 1.64 -1.72
N LYS A 84 -10.21 1.59 -2.58
CA LYS A 84 -11.60 1.88 -2.22
C LYS A 84 -12.16 0.91 -1.19
N PHE A 85 -11.85 -0.38 -1.34
CA PHE A 85 -12.21 -1.39 -0.34
C PHE A 85 -11.60 -1.04 1.03
N CYS A 86 -10.32 -0.67 1.07
CA CYS A 86 -9.65 -0.23 2.30
C CYS A 86 -10.15 1.11 2.85
N ALA A 87 -10.73 1.98 2.00
CA ALA A 87 -11.24 3.28 2.42
C ALA A 87 -12.59 3.19 3.15
N ASP A 88 -13.37 2.14 2.91
CA ASP A 88 -14.67 1.90 3.54
C ASP A 88 -14.56 1.79 5.07
N ARG A 89 -15.51 2.40 5.79
CA ARG A 89 -15.48 2.49 7.26
C ARG A 89 -15.55 1.13 7.93
N GLN A 90 -16.37 0.21 7.43
CA GLN A 90 -16.51 -1.12 8.00
C GLN A 90 -15.25 -1.95 7.74
N ASN A 91 -14.71 -1.85 6.53
CA ASN A 91 -13.48 -2.56 6.15
C ASN A 91 -12.26 -2.05 6.92
N LYS A 92 -12.17 -0.76 7.22
CA LYS A 92 -11.10 -0.22 8.10
C LYS A 92 -11.10 -0.90 9.46
N GLN A 93 -12.27 -1.00 10.09
CA GLN A 93 -12.39 -1.68 11.39
C GLN A 93 -11.98 -3.15 11.29
N PHE A 94 -12.34 -3.83 10.21
CA PHE A 94 -11.91 -5.20 9.96
C PHE A 94 -10.39 -5.31 9.77
N ILE A 95 -9.78 -4.43 8.99
CA ILE A 95 -8.31 -4.39 8.79
C ILE A 95 -7.59 -4.12 10.11
N ASP A 96 -8.13 -3.25 10.97
CA ASP A 96 -7.55 -2.99 12.30
C ASP A 96 -7.63 -4.23 13.21
N ARG A 97 -8.68 -5.05 13.09
CA ARG A 97 -8.74 -6.35 13.78
C ARG A 97 -7.69 -7.32 13.23
N ILE A 98 -7.40 -7.32 11.93
CA ILE A 98 -6.32 -8.13 11.35
C ILE A 98 -4.95 -7.67 11.89
N LYS A 99 -4.72 -6.36 12.07
CA LYS A 99 -3.49 -5.86 12.72
C LYS A 99 -3.37 -6.38 14.15
N SER A 100 -4.46 -6.36 14.92
CA SER A 100 -4.44 -6.93 16.27
C SER A 100 -4.20 -8.44 16.27
N LEU A 101 -4.75 -9.17 15.30
CA LEU A 101 -4.48 -10.59 15.10
C LEU A 101 -3.00 -10.84 14.79
N LEU A 102 -2.36 -10.01 13.95
CA LEU A 102 -0.94 -10.11 13.67
C LEU A 102 -0.10 -10.04 14.95
N GLU A 103 -0.35 -9.04 15.80
CA GLU A 103 0.38 -8.89 17.06
C GLU A 103 0.20 -10.11 17.99
N GLN A 104 -1.02 -10.66 18.05
CA GLN A 104 -1.30 -11.86 18.83
C GLN A 104 -0.56 -13.09 18.27
N GLN A 105 -0.55 -13.23 16.95
CA GLN A 105 0.11 -14.33 16.25
C GLN A 105 1.64 -14.25 16.41
N GLU A 106 2.23 -13.06 16.28
CA GLU A 106 3.66 -12.82 16.55
C GLU A 106 4.04 -13.22 17.97
N ARG A 107 3.22 -12.86 18.98
CA ARG A 107 3.45 -13.25 20.37
C ARG A 107 3.35 -14.76 20.57
N ALA A 108 2.36 -15.41 19.95
CA ALA A 108 2.21 -16.86 20.02
C ALA A 108 3.40 -17.58 19.39
N GLU A 109 3.86 -17.12 18.22
CA GLU A 109 5.04 -17.66 17.55
C GLU A 109 6.31 -17.43 18.36
N GLN A 110 6.50 -16.23 18.92
CA GLN A 110 7.62 -15.94 19.82
C GLN A 110 7.61 -16.84 21.05
N TYR A 111 6.43 -17.09 21.65
CA TYR A 111 6.29 -17.99 22.79
C TYR A 111 6.59 -19.45 22.44
N VAL A 112 6.18 -19.91 21.25
CA VAL A 112 6.44 -21.28 20.79
C VAL A 112 7.94 -21.48 20.48
N LEU A 113 8.60 -20.45 19.94
CA LEU A 113 9.99 -20.47 19.52
C LEU A 113 10.99 -20.11 20.64
N SER A 114 10.53 -19.53 21.75
CA SER A 114 11.38 -19.22 22.91
C SER A 114 11.65 -20.45 23.77
N GLU A 115 12.71 -20.39 24.58
CA GLU A 115 13.01 -21.44 25.57
C GLU A 115 11.87 -21.54 26.59
N ARG A 116 11.15 -22.67 26.56
CA ARG A 116 9.99 -22.91 27.42
C ARG A 116 10.43 -23.23 28.84
N HIS A 117 10.29 -22.30 29.76
CA HIS A 117 10.45 -22.57 31.19
C HIS A 117 9.09 -22.90 31.83
N TYR A 118 8.91 -24.15 32.25
CA TYR A 118 7.71 -24.58 32.98
C TYR A 118 7.86 -24.27 34.47
N ASN A 119 7.14 -23.27 34.96
CA ASN A 119 7.04 -23.02 36.40
C ASN A 119 6.02 -24.01 36.99
N ARG A 120 6.51 -24.98 37.77
CA ARG A 120 5.71 -25.99 38.47
C ARG A 120 4.66 -25.30 39.36
N ARG A 121 3.38 -25.56 39.12
CA ARG A 121 2.24 -24.99 39.88
C ARG A 121 1.69 -25.93 40.96
N GLY A 122 2.17 -27.17 41.02
CA GLY A 122 1.81 -28.11 42.07
C GLY A 122 2.75 -27.95 43.26
N GLU A 123 2.18 -27.73 44.45
CA GLU A 123 2.88 -28.03 45.69
C GLU A 123 3.20 -29.53 45.69
N ILE A 124 4.49 -29.87 45.71
CA ILE A 124 4.89 -31.22 46.10
C ILE A 124 4.66 -31.23 47.62
N ALA A 125 3.50 -31.76 48.04
CA ALA A 125 3.30 -32.13 49.43
C ALA A 125 4.42 -33.13 49.77
N ASN A 126 5.41 -32.66 50.52
CA ASN A 126 6.39 -33.54 51.12
C ASN A 126 5.68 -34.24 52.27
N ASP A 127 5.01 -35.36 51.97
CA ASP A 127 4.67 -36.36 52.98
C ASP A 127 5.98 -37.02 53.44
N THR A 128 6.72 -36.33 54.29
CA THR A 128 7.75 -36.93 55.13
C THR A 128 7.07 -37.50 56.37
N ASN A 129 7.00 -38.83 56.37
CA ASN A 129 6.60 -39.72 57.46
C ASN A 129 7.54 -39.61 58.66
#